data_AF-A0A7X7T3Q7-F1
#
_entry.id   AF-A0A7X7T3Q7-F1
#
_cell.length_a   1.000
_cell.length_b   1.000
_cell.length_c   1.000
_cell.angle_alpha   90.00
_cell.angle_beta   90.00
_cell.angle_gamma   90.00
#
_symmetry.space_group_name_H-M   'P 1'
#
loop_
_entity.id
_entity.type
_entity.pdbx_description
1 polymer ?
#
loop_
_entity_poly.entity_id
_entity_poly.type
_entity_poly.pdbx_seq_one_letter_code
_entity_poly.pdbx_strand_id
1 'polypeptide(L)'
;MSRRPTFEARWLWAVAVVAGAVALGTTVAAADTEPAAPCCFANDRIQGVCKVVPRDDETCRTILDYLNNPMSSGKSYCENTSVRGGWVEVSCTTGKPVEPPDTEPPAPEPESASR
;
A
#
# COMPACT_ATOMS: atom_id res chain seq x y z
N MET A 1 -14.11 51.37 9.81
CA MET A 1 -13.66 51.37 8.41
C MET A 1 -12.93 52.67 8.09
N SER A 2 -11.63 52.62 7.75
CA SER A 2 -10.91 53.75 7.13
C SER A 2 -9.63 53.27 6.44
N ARG A 3 -9.73 53.25 5.10
CA ARG A 3 -8.73 53.49 4.03
C ARG A 3 -7.24 53.18 4.31
N ARG A 4 -6.77 52.04 3.76
CA ARG A 4 -5.45 51.94 3.06
C ARG A 4 -5.73 52.36 1.60
N PRO A 5 -4.82 52.99 0.81
CA PRO A 5 -3.43 52.53 0.57
C PRO A 5 -2.40 53.63 0.23
N THR A 6 -1.13 53.47 0.63
CA THR A 6 -0.01 54.17 -0.02
C THR A 6 0.83 53.16 -0.79
N PHE A 7 0.64 53.17 -2.10
CA PHE A 7 1.51 52.62 -3.13
C PHE A 7 2.86 53.36 -3.07
N GLU A 8 3.90 52.72 -2.55
CA GLU A 8 5.27 53.18 -2.74
C GLU A 8 5.95 52.24 -3.73
N ALA A 9 6.05 52.76 -4.95
CA ALA A 9 6.75 52.19 -6.07
C ALA A 9 8.24 52.01 -5.73
N ARG A 10 8.72 50.77 -5.75
CA ARG A 10 10.15 50.47 -5.90
C ARG A 10 10.36 49.52 -7.05
N TRP A 11 10.01 50.02 -8.24
CA TRP A 11 10.61 49.57 -9.49
C TRP A 11 12.03 50.12 -9.55
N LEU A 12 13.02 49.33 -9.14
CA LEU A 12 14.36 49.44 -9.67
C LEU A 12 14.81 48.07 -10.12
N TRP A 13 14.82 47.96 -11.45
CA TRP A 13 15.43 46.91 -12.22
C TRP A 13 16.89 46.75 -11.83
N ALA A 14 17.28 45.52 -11.48
CA ALA A 14 18.66 45.08 -11.61
C ALA A 14 18.61 43.66 -12.19
N VAL A 15 18.64 43.62 -13.52
CA VAL A 15 18.91 42.41 -14.30
C VAL A 15 20.36 42.01 -14.01
N ALA A 16 20.55 40.91 -13.28
CA ALA A 16 21.83 40.22 -13.22
C ALA A 16 21.61 38.80 -13.75
N VAL A 17 21.93 38.62 -15.03
CA VAL A 17 22.07 37.32 -15.69
C VAL A 17 23.29 36.65 -15.08
N VAL A 18 23.10 35.60 -14.28
CA VAL A 18 24.14 34.63 -13.97
C VAL A 18 23.77 33.33 -14.66
N ALA A 19 24.51 33.06 -15.72
CA ALA A 19 24.55 31.78 -16.40
C ALA A 19 25.06 30.69 -15.46
N GLY A 20 24.49 29.49 -15.59
CA GLY A 20 25.14 28.25 -15.15
C GLY A 20 24.51 27.57 -13.95
N ALA A 21 23.57 26.68 -14.22
CA ALA A 21 23.44 25.43 -13.49
C ALA A 21 22.98 24.35 -14.47
N VAL A 22 23.85 23.36 -14.66
CA VAL A 22 23.62 22.17 -15.49
C VAL A 22 22.36 21.48 -14.97
N ALA A 23 21.30 21.47 -15.78
CA ALA A 23 20.10 20.69 -15.51
C ALA A 23 20.43 19.20 -15.72
N LEU A 24 21.00 18.56 -14.70
CA LEU A 24 20.86 17.12 -14.54
C LEU A 24 19.40 16.88 -14.16
N GLY A 25 18.56 16.70 -15.17
CA GLY A 25 17.19 16.25 -15.02
C GLY A 25 17.19 14.82 -14.50
N THR A 26 17.37 14.63 -13.20
CA THR A 26 16.81 13.47 -12.51
C THR A 26 15.31 13.65 -12.51
N THR A 27 14.65 13.04 -13.49
CA THR A 27 13.21 12.77 -13.42
C THR A 27 13.01 11.91 -12.18
N VAL A 28 12.68 12.54 -11.05
CA VAL A 28 12.03 11.84 -9.95
C VAL A 28 10.69 11.43 -10.54
N ALA A 29 10.61 10.18 -11.00
CA ALA A 29 9.33 9.54 -11.23
C ALA A 29 8.58 9.72 -9.91
N ALA A 30 7.62 10.64 -9.89
CA ALA A 30 6.57 10.59 -8.90
C ALA A 30 5.99 9.18 -9.06
N ALA A 31 6.33 8.30 -8.14
CA ALA A 31 5.60 7.07 -7.99
C ALA A 31 4.17 7.55 -7.75
N ASP A 32 3.32 7.40 -8.76
CA ASP A 32 1.87 7.43 -8.62
C ASP A 32 1.60 6.56 -7.40
N THR A 33 1.35 7.21 -6.26
CA THR A 33 0.98 6.51 -5.04
C THR A 33 -0.48 6.15 -5.27
N GLU A 34 -0.68 5.10 -6.07
CA GLU A 34 -1.98 4.48 -6.21
C GLU A 34 -2.42 4.11 -4.79
N PRO A 35 -3.63 4.53 -4.35
CA PRO A 35 -4.07 4.26 -2.99
C PRO A 35 -4.02 2.74 -2.76
N ALA A 36 -3.28 2.32 -1.73
CA ALA A 36 -3.07 0.91 -1.43
C ALA A 36 -4.41 0.17 -1.41
N ALA A 37 -4.51 -0.87 -2.24
CA ALA A 37 -5.73 -1.65 -2.35
C ALA A 37 -6.11 -2.24 -0.98
N PRO A 38 -7.40 -2.24 -0.60
CA PRO A 38 -7.82 -2.81 0.67
C PRO A 38 -7.68 -4.34 0.65
N CYS A 39 -7.12 -4.89 1.71
CA CYS A 39 -7.11 -6.32 2.01
C CYS A 39 -8.39 -6.71 2.72
N CYS A 40 -8.91 -7.90 2.41
CA CYS A 40 -10.08 -8.43 3.10
C CYS A 40 -9.79 -9.80 3.69
N PHE A 41 -10.19 -9.97 4.95
CA PHE A 41 -9.93 -11.17 5.71
C PHE A 41 -11.20 -11.71 6.34
N ALA A 42 -11.34 -13.03 6.38
CA ALA A 42 -12.43 -13.72 7.07
C ALA A 42 -11.86 -14.61 8.18
N ASN A 43 -12.66 -14.83 9.21
CA ASN A 43 -12.38 -15.77 10.28
C ASN A 43 -13.72 -16.28 10.83
N ASP A 44 -13.88 -17.59 10.97
CA ASP A 44 -15.15 -18.19 11.42
C ASP A 44 -15.58 -17.76 12.84
N ARG A 45 -14.65 -17.21 13.62
CA ARG A 45 -14.91 -16.70 14.98
C ARG A 45 -15.42 -15.26 14.99
N ILE A 46 -15.42 -14.57 13.85
CA ILE A 46 -15.86 -13.17 13.71
C ILE A 46 -16.93 -13.10 12.62
N GLN A 47 -17.92 -12.24 12.83
CA GLN A 47 -18.99 -12.07 11.84
C GLN A 47 -18.54 -11.14 10.72
N GLY A 48 -18.68 -11.61 9.47
CA GLY A 48 -18.44 -10.81 8.28
C GLY A 48 -16.98 -10.77 7.81
N VAL A 49 -16.71 -9.87 6.86
CA VAL A 49 -15.40 -9.67 6.25
C VAL A 49 -14.74 -8.45 6.87
N CYS A 50 -13.53 -8.65 7.40
CA CYS A 50 -12.67 -7.58 7.86
C CYS A 50 -11.99 -6.90 6.68
N LYS A 51 -12.19 -5.59 6.51
CA LYS A 51 -11.51 -4.78 5.49
C LYS A 51 -10.41 -3.94 6.13
N VAL A 52 -9.18 -4.04 5.60
CA VAL A 52 -7.99 -3.34 6.11
C VAL A 52 -7.31 -2.63 4.94
N VAL A 53 -6.91 -1.38 5.12
CA VAL A 53 -6.03 -0.68 4.20
C VAL A 53 -4.60 -0.83 4.72
N PRO A 54 -3.69 -1.50 4.00
CA PRO A 54 -2.28 -1.57 4.40
C PRO A 54 -1.66 -0.19 4.53
N ARG A 55 -0.69 -0.08 5.44
CA ARG A 55 0.24 1.05 5.46
C ARG A 55 1.33 0.82 4.40
N ASP A 56 2.11 1.87 4.11
CA ASP A 56 3.09 1.85 3.02
C ASP A 56 4.10 0.70 3.11
N ASP A 57 4.45 0.26 4.32
CA ASP A 57 5.38 -0.84 4.59
C ASP A 57 4.70 -2.21 4.80
N GLU A 58 3.38 -2.29 4.61
CA GLU A 58 2.59 -3.48 4.87
C GLU A 58 1.96 -4.04 3.59
N THR A 59 1.85 -5.36 3.53
CA THR A 59 1.13 -6.10 2.48
C THR A 59 0.01 -6.93 3.09
N CYS A 60 -1.01 -7.29 2.29
CA CYS A 60 -2.08 -8.21 2.74
C CYS A 60 -1.51 -9.50 3.34
N ARG A 61 -0.44 -10.03 2.72
CA ARG A 61 0.32 -11.19 3.21
C ARG A 61 0.87 -10.95 4.61
N THR A 62 1.61 -9.87 4.83
CA THR A 62 2.23 -9.59 6.14
C THR A 62 1.20 -9.31 7.23
N ILE A 63 0.05 -8.72 6.88
CA ILE A 63 -1.06 -8.50 7.81
C ILE A 63 -1.75 -9.83 8.14
N LEU A 64 -1.97 -10.70 7.15
CA LEU A 64 -2.51 -12.04 7.34
C LEU A 64 -1.60 -12.88 8.25
N ASP A 65 -0.30 -12.86 8.01
CA ASP A 65 0.70 -13.55 8.83
C ASP A 65 0.66 -13.01 10.27
N TYR A 66 0.53 -11.69 10.44
CA TYR A 66 0.36 -11.07 11.75
C TYR A 66 -0.91 -11.56 12.46
N LEU A 67 -2.06 -11.58 11.77
CA LEU A 67 -3.34 -12.05 12.30
C LEU A 67 -3.31 -13.54 12.69
N ASN A 68 -2.49 -14.34 12.01
CA ASN A 68 -2.35 -15.77 12.26
C ASN A 68 -1.22 -16.12 13.25
N ASN A 69 -0.40 -15.16 13.67
CA ASN A 69 0.66 -15.41 14.65
C ASN A 69 0.15 -15.24 16.10
N PRO A 70 0.13 -16.30 16.93
CA PRO A 70 -0.32 -16.21 18.32
C PRO A 70 0.58 -15.34 19.20
N MET A 71 1.84 -15.10 18.81
CA MET A 71 2.78 -14.26 19.55
C MET A 71 2.69 -12.76 19.16
N SER A 72 1.94 -12.43 18.11
CA SER A 72 1.81 -11.07 17.60
C SER A 72 0.84 -10.21 18.43
N SER A 73 1.30 -9.04 18.86
CA SER A 73 0.50 -8.03 19.58
C SER A 73 0.91 -6.60 19.17
N GLY A 74 0.11 -5.59 19.53
CA GLY A 74 0.43 -4.17 19.32
C GLY A 74 -0.02 -3.50 18.02
N LYS A 75 -0.57 -4.23 17.04
CA LYS A 75 -1.19 -3.64 15.83
C LYS A 75 -2.71 -3.83 15.87
N SER A 76 -3.46 -2.83 15.41
CA SER A 76 -4.92 -2.83 15.36
C SER A 76 -5.43 -3.14 13.96
N TYR A 77 -6.00 -4.33 13.79
CA TYR A 77 -6.71 -4.76 12.59
C TYR A 77 -8.05 -5.38 12.98
N CYS A 78 -9.01 -5.40 12.05
CA CYS A 78 -10.28 -6.11 12.22
C CYS A 78 -10.96 -5.78 13.56
N GLU A 79 -11.24 -4.49 13.77
CA GLU A 79 -11.86 -3.97 15.01
C GLU A 79 -11.06 -4.27 16.28
N ASN A 80 -9.73 -4.35 16.15
CA ASN A 80 -8.80 -4.65 17.25
C ASN A 80 -9.08 -6.01 17.91
N THR A 81 -9.42 -7.00 17.09
CA THR A 81 -9.69 -8.36 17.53
C THR A 81 -8.52 -9.00 18.29
N SER A 82 -8.85 -9.77 19.33
CA SER A 82 -7.93 -10.65 20.05
C SER A 82 -7.78 -12.03 19.40
N VAL A 83 -8.59 -12.35 18.38
CA VAL A 83 -8.53 -13.65 17.70
C VAL A 83 -7.21 -13.77 16.94
N ARG A 84 -6.49 -14.87 17.19
CA ARG A 84 -5.29 -15.27 16.44
C ARG A 84 -5.48 -16.65 15.83
N GLY A 85 -5.01 -16.80 14.61
CA GLY A 85 -5.14 -18.03 13.83
C GLY A 85 -6.51 -18.21 13.17
N GLY A 86 -6.54 -18.96 12.06
CA GLY A 86 -7.75 -19.24 11.28
C GLY A 86 -8.21 -18.10 10.39
N TRP A 87 -7.41 -17.05 10.22
CA TRP A 87 -7.68 -15.98 9.28
C TRP A 87 -7.29 -16.42 7.88
N VAL A 88 -8.13 -16.06 6.91
CA VAL A 88 -7.89 -16.29 5.47
C VAL A 88 -8.12 -15.00 4.70
N GLU A 89 -7.35 -14.79 3.64
CA GLU A 89 -7.59 -13.70 2.71
C GLU A 89 -8.78 -14.02 1.81
N VAL A 90 -9.69 -13.07 1.68
CA VAL A 90 -10.92 -13.19 0.89
C VAL A 90 -11.09 -11.98 -0.03
N SER A 91 -11.82 -12.16 -1.12
CA SER A 91 -12.23 -11.08 -2.00
C SER A 91 -13.06 -10.05 -1.22
N CYS A 92 -12.67 -8.78 -1.27
CA CYS A 92 -13.44 -7.69 -0.66
C CYS A 92 -14.86 -7.52 -1.22
N THR A 93 -15.08 -7.96 -2.46
CA THR A 93 -16.37 -7.82 -3.14
C THR A 93 -17.28 -9.01 -2.85
N THR A 94 -16.72 -10.22 -2.89
CA THR A 94 -17.51 -11.47 -2.84
C THR A 94 -17.41 -12.19 -1.49
N GLY A 95 -16.44 -11.84 -0.64
CA GLY A 95 -16.16 -12.51 0.63
C GLY A 95 -15.66 -13.95 0.49
N LYS A 96 -15.38 -14.41 -0.73
CA LYS A 96 -14.83 -15.75 -1.01
C LYS A 96 -13.32 -15.77 -0.85
N PRO A 97 -12.71 -16.90 -0.44
CA PRO A 97 -11.25 -17.04 -0.41
C PRO A 97 -10.61 -16.52 -1.69
N VAL A 98 -9.57 -15.70 -1.56
CA VAL A 98 -8.71 -15.36 -2.70
C VAL A 98 -7.90 -16.61 -2.98
N GLU A 99 -8.23 -17.29 -4.07
CA GLU A 99 -7.36 -18.35 -4.57
C GLU A 99 -6.03 -17.68 -4.94
N PRO A 100 -4.88 -18.17 -4.43
CA PRO A 100 -3.60 -17.64 -4.86
C PRO A 100 -3.55 -17.67 -6.39
N PRO A 101 -3.00 -16.63 -7.06
CA PRO A 101 -2.88 -16.62 -8.50
C PRO A 101 -2.22 -17.92 -8.93
N ASP A 102 -2.86 -18.58 -9.89
CA ASP A 102 -2.67 -19.96 -10.26
C ASP A 102 -1.23 -20.43 -10.06
N THR A 103 -1.10 -21.53 -9.33
CA THR A 103 0.02 -22.43 -9.55
C THR A 103 0.04 -22.69 -11.05
N GLU A 104 1.02 -22.11 -11.76
CA GLU A 104 1.47 -22.65 -13.03
C GLU A 104 1.47 -24.17 -12.85
N PRO A 105 0.74 -24.95 -13.68
CA PRO A 105 0.68 -26.40 -13.53
C PRO A 105 2.10 -26.88 -13.27
N PRO A 106 2.37 -27.71 -12.24
CA PRO A 106 3.73 -28.19 -12.00
C PRO A 106 4.23 -28.68 -13.35
N ALA A 107 5.32 -28.07 -13.84
CA ALA A 107 5.94 -28.46 -15.09
C ALA A 107 6.00 -29.99 -15.08
N PRO A 108 5.60 -30.69 -16.16
CA PRO A 108 5.57 -32.15 -16.14
C PRO A 108 6.93 -32.61 -15.61
N GLU A 109 6.91 -33.33 -14.49
CA GLU A 109 8.11 -33.92 -13.91
C GLU A 109 8.87 -34.58 -15.05
N PRO A 110 10.19 -34.37 -15.21
CA PRO A 110 10.91 -35.06 -16.27
C PRO A 110 10.76 -36.54 -15.99
N GLU A 111 9.91 -37.22 -16.79
CA GLU A 111 9.71 -38.66 -16.73
C GLU A 111 11.10 -39.27 -16.64
N SER A 112 11.34 -39.92 -15.49
CA SER A 112 12.59 -40.61 -15.25
C SER A 112 12.86 -41.47 -16.46
N ALA A 113 13.93 -41.14 -17.19
CA ALA A 113 14.38 -41.87 -18.34
C ALA A 113 14.48 -43.35 -17.96
N SER A 114 13.50 -44.13 -18.40
CA SER A 114 13.58 -45.59 -18.36
C SER A 114 14.79 -45.99 -19.20
N ARG A 115 15.84 -46.45 -18.53
CA ARG A 115 16.93 -47.22 -19.10
C ARG A 115 17.19 -48.43 -18.21
#